data_AF-A0A014QW76-F1
#
_entry.id   AF-A0A014QW76-F1
#
_cell.length_a   1.000
_cell.length_b   1.000
_cell.length_c   1.000
_cell.angle_alpha   90.00
_cell.angle_beta   90.00
_cell.angle_gamma   90.00
#
_symmetry.space_group_name_H-M   'P 1'
#
loop_
_entity.id
_entity.type
_entity.pdbx_description
1 polymer ?
#
loop_
_entity_poly.entity_id
_entity_poly.type
_entity_poly.pdbx_seq_one_letter_code
_entity_poly.pdbx_strand_id
1 'polypeptide(L)'
;MANLQYYNYPGVGTSNREQFSYSQAVRVGDTIQCSGQGGWDPEGKVHHIPTEINEQIDQAFKTVDHNLKHAGGKGWPQVFRVNSYHVPLNNEAIAAMSRNFKQWMPDHQPIWTCVGVARLGEDDMRVEIEVVAYDPDGASTKT
;
A
#
# COMPACT_ATOMS: atom_id res chain seq x y z
N MET A 1 -10.15 -18.59 15.56
CA MET A 1 -10.12 -17.37 14.74
C MET A 1 -8.92 -16.55 15.15
N ALA A 2 -8.22 -15.90 14.23
CA ALA A 2 -7.12 -15.00 14.58
C ALA A 2 -7.72 -13.75 15.24
N ASN A 3 -7.36 -13.48 16.50
CA ASN A 3 -7.84 -12.32 17.25
C ASN A 3 -6.90 -11.13 17.01
N LEU A 4 -6.92 -10.60 15.79
CA LEU A 4 -6.08 -9.48 15.35
C LEU A 4 -6.94 -8.24 15.09
N GLN A 5 -6.32 -7.07 15.19
CA GLN A 5 -6.97 -5.81 14.83
C GLN A 5 -6.81 -5.56 13.33
N TYR A 6 -7.95 -5.47 12.64
CA TYR A 6 -8.04 -5.14 11.22
C TYR A 6 -8.51 -3.69 11.03
N TYR A 7 -8.07 -3.07 9.93
CA TYR A 7 -8.34 -1.67 9.62
C TYR A 7 -8.81 -1.52 8.17
N ASN A 8 -9.77 -0.60 7.99
CA ASN A 8 -10.38 -0.30 6.70
C ASN A 8 -10.71 1.19 6.69
N TYR A 9 -9.91 1.95 5.96
CA TYR A 9 -10.12 3.39 5.84
C TYR A 9 -11.45 3.68 5.10
N PRO A 10 -12.15 4.78 5.43
CA PRO A 10 -13.40 5.15 4.76
C PRO A 10 -13.23 5.29 3.24
N GLY A 11 -14.29 5.03 2.47
CA GLY A 11 -14.24 5.09 1.00
C GLY A 11 -13.86 3.74 0.41
N VAL A 12 -12.76 3.69 -0.35
CA VAL A 12 -12.30 2.46 -1.02
C VAL A 12 -12.08 1.32 -0.03
N GLY A 13 -11.50 1.59 1.14
CA GLY A 13 -11.18 0.55 2.11
C GLY A 13 -12.41 -0.19 2.64
N THR A 14 -13.42 0.56 3.10
CA THR A 14 -14.70 -0.01 3.55
C THR A 14 -15.49 -0.65 2.41
N SER A 15 -15.48 -0.05 1.21
CA SER A 15 -16.14 -0.60 0.02
C SER A 15 -15.56 -1.97 -0.36
N ASN A 16 -14.24 -2.07 -0.43
CA ASN A 16 -13.55 -3.30 -0.78
C ASN A 16 -13.75 -4.40 0.27
N ARG A 17 -13.84 -4.03 1.55
CA ARG A 17 -14.20 -4.98 2.61
C ARG A 17 -15.57 -5.59 2.39
N GLU A 18 -16.57 -4.76 2.08
CA GLU A 18 -17.95 -5.21 1.90
C GLU A 18 -18.12 -6.02 0.61
N GLN A 19 -17.46 -5.59 -0.48
CA GLN A 19 -17.59 -6.21 -1.79
C GLN A 19 -16.74 -7.46 -1.97
N PHE A 20 -15.50 -7.47 -1.45
CA PHE A 20 -14.49 -8.49 -1.74
C PHE A 20 -14.03 -9.26 -0.49
N SER A 21 -14.57 -8.95 0.70
CA SER A 21 -14.32 -9.71 1.94
C SER A 21 -12.85 -9.75 2.40
N TYR A 22 -12.07 -8.69 2.16
CA TYR A 22 -10.71 -8.53 2.71
C TYR A 22 -10.54 -7.20 3.44
N SER A 23 -9.53 -7.08 4.31
CA SER A 23 -9.21 -5.82 5.01
C SER A 23 -8.00 -5.10 4.43
N GLN A 24 -7.94 -3.78 4.56
CA GLN A 24 -6.83 -2.99 3.99
C GLN A 24 -5.53 -3.11 4.78
N ALA A 25 -5.61 -3.25 6.10
CA ALA A 25 -4.46 -3.53 6.93
C ALA A 25 -4.81 -4.39 8.13
N VAL A 26 -3.80 -5.05 8.68
CA VAL A 26 -3.87 -5.79 9.94
C VAL A 26 -2.65 -5.47 10.79
N ARG A 27 -2.84 -5.38 12.10
CA ARG A 27 -1.72 -5.28 13.05
C ARG A 27 -1.38 -6.67 13.60
N VAL A 28 -0.10 -7.03 13.53
CA VAL A 28 0.46 -8.30 14.03
C VAL A 28 1.69 -7.98 14.87
N GLY A 29 1.54 -8.04 16.20
CA GLY A 29 2.58 -7.59 17.14
C GLY A 29 3.01 -6.15 16.83
N ASP A 30 4.31 -5.96 16.65
CA ASP A 30 4.95 -4.67 16.35
C ASP A 30 4.86 -4.27 14.88
N THR A 31 4.06 -4.96 14.06
CA THR A 31 3.98 -4.70 12.62
C THR A 31 2.58 -4.32 12.16
N ILE A 32 2.53 -3.47 11.15
CA ILE A 32 1.34 -3.24 10.31
C ILE A 32 1.60 -3.90 8.97
N GLN A 33 0.71 -4.78 8.54
CA GLN A 33 0.75 -5.42 7.22
C GLN A 33 -0.41 -4.90 6.39
N CYS A 34 -0.10 -4.30 5.24
CA CYS A 34 -1.09 -3.77 4.31
C CYS A 34 -1.38 -4.79 3.22
N SER A 35 -2.65 -4.89 2.84
CA SER A 35 -3.03 -5.47 1.55
C SER A 35 -2.47 -4.62 0.41
N GLY A 36 -2.44 -5.18 -0.81
CA GLY A 36 -2.00 -4.46 -2.01
C GLY A 36 -2.76 -3.16 -2.23
N GLN A 37 -2.02 -2.08 -2.46
CA GLN A 37 -2.53 -0.74 -2.74
C GLN A 37 -2.19 -0.33 -4.18
N GLY A 38 -3.17 0.16 -4.92
CA GLY A 38 -3.03 0.66 -6.28
C GLY A 38 -3.25 2.17 -6.36
N GLY A 39 -3.24 2.72 -7.57
CA GLY A 39 -3.37 4.16 -7.80
C GLY A 39 -4.77 4.73 -7.71
N TRP A 40 -5.67 4.16 -6.91
CA TRP A 40 -6.97 4.76 -6.64
C TRP A 40 -6.84 5.92 -5.62
N ASP A 41 -7.80 6.84 -5.66
CA ASP A 41 -8.00 7.80 -4.57
C ASP A 41 -8.60 7.08 -3.35
N PRO A 42 -7.94 7.09 -2.18
CA PRO A 42 -8.46 6.42 -0.98
C PRO A 42 -9.81 6.99 -0.51
N GLU A 43 -10.06 8.29 -0.68
CA GLU A 43 -11.30 8.95 -0.26
C GLU A 43 -12.43 8.81 -1.31
N GLY A 44 -12.05 8.43 -2.54
CA GLY A 44 -12.95 8.29 -3.67
C GLY A 44 -13.60 6.90 -3.81
N LYS A 45 -14.07 6.63 -5.03
CA LYS A 45 -14.41 5.28 -5.49
C LYS A 45 -13.27 4.76 -6.36
N VAL A 46 -13.05 3.45 -6.36
CA VAL A 46 -11.99 2.77 -7.13
C VAL A 46 -11.99 3.15 -8.61
N HIS A 47 -13.14 3.51 -9.18
CA HIS A 47 -13.32 3.76 -10.63
C HIS A 47 -12.53 4.93 -11.24
N HIS A 48 -11.79 5.72 -10.46
CA HIS A 48 -10.84 6.70 -10.99
C HIS A 48 -9.40 6.26 -10.70
N ILE A 49 -8.90 5.34 -11.53
CA ILE A 49 -7.48 4.95 -11.53
C ILE A 49 -6.80 5.67 -12.69
N PRO A 50 -5.73 6.46 -12.46
CA PRO A 50 -4.94 7.04 -13.54
C PRO A 50 -4.42 5.94 -14.45
N THR A 51 -4.52 6.12 -15.77
CA THR A 51 -3.99 5.16 -16.75
C THR A 51 -2.48 5.33 -16.97
N GLU A 52 -1.94 6.51 -16.65
CA GLU A 52 -0.52 6.82 -16.76
C GLU A 52 0.25 6.23 -15.57
N ILE A 53 1.38 5.57 -15.85
CA ILE A 53 2.07 4.71 -14.89
C ILE A 53 2.77 5.49 -13.77
N ASN A 54 3.33 6.66 -14.06
CA ASN A 54 4.00 7.50 -13.07
C ASN A 54 3.00 8.05 -12.05
N GLU A 55 1.88 8.60 -12.53
CA GLU A 55 0.76 9.11 -11.74
C GLU A 55 0.15 7.99 -10.90
N GLN A 56 -0.06 6.81 -11.49
CA GLN A 56 -0.64 5.69 -10.77
C GLN A 56 0.30 5.18 -9.67
N ILE A 57 1.61 5.12 -9.91
CA ILE A 57 2.60 4.79 -8.88
C ILE A 57 2.64 5.86 -7.79
N ASP A 58 2.66 7.14 -8.14
CA ASP A 58 2.65 8.24 -7.15
C ASP A 58 1.40 8.19 -6.28
N GLN A 59 0.25 7.89 -6.89
CA GLN A 59 -1.00 7.73 -6.18
C GLN A 59 -0.98 6.48 -5.28
N ALA A 60 -0.47 5.35 -5.76
CA ALA A 60 -0.32 4.14 -4.95
C ALA A 60 0.54 4.40 -3.70
N PHE A 61 1.61 5.19 -3.82
CA PHE A 61 2.41 5.60 -2.66
C PHE A 61 1.60 6.43 -1.65
N LYS A 62 0.78 7.38 -2.10
CA LYS A 62 -0.11 8.14 -1.20
C LYS A 62 -1.13 7.22 -0.52
N THR A 63 -1.67 6.26 -1.24
CA THR A 63 -2.65 5.29 -0.72
C THR A 63 -2.03 4.39 0.35
N VAL A 64 -0.80 3.89 0.14
CA VAL A 64 -0.06 3.15 1.17
C VAL A 64 0.14 4.00 2.42
N ASP A 65 0.59 5.26 2.26
CA ASP A 65 0.81 6.16 3.38
C ASP A 65 -0.47 6.39 4.19
N HIS A 66 -1.57 6.64 3.49
CA HIS A 66 -2.90 6.82 4.08
C HIS A 66 -3.34 5.56 4.86
N ASN A 67 -3.21 4.38 4.26
CA ASN A 67 -3.60 3.12 4.88
C ASN A 67 -2.78 2.82 6.16
N LEU A 68 -1.46 3.03 6.11
CA LEU A 68 -0.57 2.88 7.27
C LEU A 68 -0.95 3.85 8.39
N LYS A 69 -1.20 5.12 8.07
CA LYS A 69 -1.62 6.13 9.05
C LYS A 69 -2.99 5.82 9.65
N HIS A 70 -3.93 5.35 8.84
CA HIS A 70 -5.24 4.91 9.32
C HIS A 70 -5.12 3.72 10.30
N ALA A 71 -4.15 2.82 10.08
CA ALA A 71 -3.83 1.73 10.99
C ALA A 71 -3.04 2.15 12.26
N GLY A 72 -2.84 3.47 12.44
CA GLY A 72 -2.16 4.06 13.60
C GLY A 72 -0.64 4.23 13.44
N GLY A 73 -0.08 3.92 12.27
CA GLY A 73 1.34 4.12 11.98
C GLY A 73 1.69 5.55 11.59
N LYS A 74 2.97 5.79 11.33
CA LYS A 74 3.55 7.06 10.88
C LYS A 74 3.70 7.15 9.35
N GLY A 75 3.32 6.10 8.62
CA GLY A 75 3.40 6.03 7.16
C GLY A 75 4.70 5.39 6.65
N TRP A 76 5.16 5.84 5.48
CA TRP A 76 6.35 5.30 4.81
C TRP A 76 7.64 5.21 5.63
N PRO A 77 7.96 6.14 6.55
CA PRO A 77 9.17 6.05 7.37
C PRO A 77 9.28 4.75 8.21
N GLN A 78 8.18 4.01 8.38
CA GLN A 78 8.16 2.75 9.12
C GLN A 78 8.25 1.51 8.22
N VAL A 79 8.15 1.66 6.90
CA VAL A 79 8.08 0.54 5.95
C VAL A 79 9.45 -0.10 5.76
N PHE A 80 9.60 -1.38 6.10
CA PHE A 80 10.87 -2.10 5.89
C PHE A 80 10.81 -3.09 4.73
N ARG A 81 9.62 -3.55 4.33
CA ARG A 81 9.43 -4.51 3.24
C ARG A 81 8.40 -4.00 2.25
N VAL A 82 8.75 -4.07 0.97
CA VAL A 82 7.86 -3.73 -0.16
C VAL A 82 7.86 -4.88 -1.16
N ASN A 83 6.68 -5.30 -1.57
CA ASN A 83 6.47 -6.09 -2.78
C ASN A 83 5.68 -5.24 -3.77
N SER A 84 6.10 -5.17 -5.03
CA SER A 84 5.32 -4.50 -6.07
C SER A 84 5.14 -5.33 -7.32
N TYR A 85 3.92 -5.27 -7.86
CA TYR A 85 3.44 -6.03 -9.00
C TYR A 85 3.04 -5.06 -10.11
N HIS A 86 3.50 -5.29 -11.33
CA HIS A 86 3.38 -4.31 -12.41
C HIS A 86 2.82 -4.90 -13.71
N VAL A 87 2.03 -4.10 -14.42
CA VAL A 87 1.45 -4.41 -15.73
C VAL A 87 1.48 -3.16 -16.63
N PRO A 88 2.45 -3.01 -17.56
CA PRO A 88 3.67 -3.81 -17.71
C PRO A 88 4.76 -3.38 -16.72
N LEU A 89 5.70 -4.29 -16.43
CA LEU A 89 6.96 -3.92 -15.79
C LEU A 89 7.95 -3.38 -16.83
N ASN A 90 8.28 -2.10 -16.76
CA ASN A 90 9.24 -1.44 -17.66
C ASN A 90 10.20 -0.51 -16.87
N ASN A 91 11.18 0.09 -17.57
CA ASN A 91 12.16 1.00 -16.94
C ASN A 91 11.53 2.24 -16.32
N GLU A 92 10.41 2.71 -16.89
CA GLU A 92 9.66 3.84 -16.37
C GLU A 92 9.04 3.50 -15.01
N ALA A 93 8.39 2.34 -14.87
CA ALA A 93 7.87 1.84 -13.60
C ALA A 93 8.98 1.68 -12.53
N ILE A 94 10.15 1.17 -12.93
CA ILE A 94 11.30 1.03 -12.03
C ILE A 94 11.81 2.39 -11.56
N ALA A 95 11.99 3.35 -12.48
CA ALA A 95 12.40 4.71 -12.15
C ALA A 95 11.36 5.38 -11.23
N ALA A 96 10.08 5.11 -11.50
CA ALA A 96 8.97 5.62 -10.73
C ALA A 96 8.94 5.08 -9.29
N MET A 97 9.15 3.79 -9.08
CA MET A 97 9.28 3.21 -7.74
C MET A 97 10.51 3.80 -7.01
N SER A 98 11.66 3.88 -7.70
CA SER A 98 12.91 4.40 -7.12
C SER A 98 12.79 5.85 -6.66
N ARG A 99 12.14 6.73 -7.44
CA ARG A 99 11.96 8.14 -7.09
C ARG A 99 11.09 8.29 -5.83
N ASN A 100 10.02 7.50 -5.72
CA ASN A 100 9.15 7.53 -4.56
C ASN A 100 9.85 6.95 -3.31
N PHE A 101 10.62 5.87 -3.42
CA PHE A 101 11.38 5.39 -2.26
C PHE A 101 12.30 6.47 -1.70
N LYS A 102 13.01 7.21 -2.56
CA LYS A 102 13.88 8.32 -2.13
C LYS A 102 13.09 9.48 -1.48
N GLN A 103 11.90 9.77 -1.99
CA GLN A 103 11.05 10.84 -1.47
C GLN A 103 10.41 10.49 -0.13
N TRP A 104 9.85 9.29 -0.01
CA TRP A 104 9.01 8.88 1.12
C TRP A 104 9.81 8.21 2.25
N MET A 105 10.97 7.66 1.94
CA MET A 105 11.91 7.04 2.89
C MET A 105 13.33 7.61 2.66
N PRO A 106 13.55 8.91 2.93
CA PRO A 106 14.87 9.50 2.75
C PRO A 106 15.92 8.94 3.73
N ASP A 107 15.48 8.44 4.89
CA ASP A 107 16.35 8.04 5.99
C ASP A 107 16.70 6.54 6.01
N HIS A 108 16.03 5.71 5.21
CA HIS A 108 16.32 4.27 5.08
C HIS A 108 15.86 3.70 3.74
N GLN A 109 16.32 2.50 3.39
CA GLN A 109 15.86 1.79 2.20
C GLN A 109 15.17 0.48 2.60
N PRO A 110 13.97 0.18 2.07
CA PRO A 110 13.30 -1.08 2.35
C PRO A 110 13.96 -2.21 1.57
N ILE A 111 13.76 -3.45 2.01
CA ILE A 111 13.90 -4.59 1.11
C ILE A 111 12.77 -4.54 0.08
N TRP A 112 13.08 -4.83 -1.19
CA TRP A 112 12.12 -4.69 -2.27
C TRP A 112 12.15 -5.88 -3.23
N THR A 113 10.98 -6.49 -3.45
CA THR A 113 10.76 -7.45 -4.53
C THR A 113 9.87 -6.80 -5.60
N CYS A 114 10.30 -6.87 -6.86
CA CYS A 114 9.59 -6.29 -8.00
C CYS A 114 9.27 -7.38 -9.03
N VAL A 115 8.00 -7.51 -9.42
CA VAL A 115 7.53 -8.60 -10.27
C VAL A 115 6.61 -8.05 -11.37
N GLY A 116 6.85 -8.46 -12.62
CA GLY A 116 5.90 -8.29 -13.71
C GLY A 116 4.84 -9.39 -13.66
N VAL A 117 3.57 -9.02 -13.73
CA VAL A 117 2.44 -9.96 -13.69
C VAL A 117 1.58 -9.85 -14.95
N ALA A 118 0.69 -10.80 -15.18
CA ALA A 118 -0.19 -10.78 -16.34
C ALA A 118 -1.38 -9.81 -16.20
N ARG A 119 -1.80 -9.52 -14.95
CA ARG A 119 -3.02 -8.79 -14.60
C ARG A 119 -3.01 -8.40 -13.11
N LEU A 120 -3.75 -7.36 -12.75
CA LEU A 120 -4.05 -6.94 -11.37
C LEU A 120 -5.56 -7.02 -11.06
N GLY A 121 -5.99 -6.48 -9.91
CA GLY A 121 -7.38 -6.53 -9.44
C GLY A 121 -8.40 -5.86 -10.38
N GLU A 122 -8.06 -4.68 -10.90
CA GLU A 122 -8.88 -3.89 -11.83
C GLU A 122 -8.19 -3.75 -13.20
N ASP A 123 -8.98 -3.59 -14.28
CA ASP A 123 -8.46 -3.55 -15.66
C ASP A 123 -7.51 -2.37 -15.91
N ASP A 124 -7.73 -1.23 -15.25
CA ASP A 124 -6.90 -0.03 -15.37
C ASP A 124 -5.71 -0.01 -14.40
N MET A 125 -5.59 -0.99 -13.50
CA MET A 125 -4.41 -1.10 -12.65
C MET A 125 -3.16 -1.46 -13.48
N ARG A 126 -2.08 -0.76 -13.17
CA ARG A 126 -0.72 -0.88 -13.71
C ARG A 126 0.29 -1.19 -12.61
N VAL A 127 -0.03 -0.86 -11.35
CA VAL A 127 0.76 -1.19 -10.17
C VAL A 127 -0.12 -1.64 -8.99
N GLU A 128 0.38 -2.59 -8.22
CA GLU A 128 -0.11 -2.92 -6.88
C GLU A 128 1.08 -3.05 -5.92
N ILE A 129 1.01 -2.38 -4.77
CA ILE A 129 2.09 -2.28 -3.77
C ILE A 129 1.62 -2.84 -2.44
N GLU A 130 2.25 -3.90 -1.98
CA GLU A 130 2.07 -4.51 -0.66
C GLU A 130 3.24 -4.12 0.23
N VAL A 131 2.96 -3.70 1.48
CA VAL A 131 4.01 -3.27 2.41
C VAL A 131 3.86 -3.87 3.80
N VAL A 132 4.99 -3.96 4.50
CA VAL A 132 5.04 -4.19 5.94
C VAL A 132 5.82 -3.07 6.61
N ALA A 133 5.19 -2.49 7.64
CA ALA A 133 5.77 -1.46 8.48
C ALA A 133 6.05 -1.97 9.90
N TYR A 134 7.14 -1.48 10.49
CA TYR A 134 7.53 -1.76 11.88
C TYR A 134 7.17 -0.55 12.77
N ASP A 135 6.35 -0.81 13.78
CA ASP A 135 5.77 0.19 14.68
C ASP A 135 5.56 -0.37 16.11
N PRO A 136 6.65 -0.59 16.88
CA PRO A 136 6.59 -1.12 18.24
C PRO A 136 5.90 -0.13 19.21
N ASP A 137 6.11 1.17 19.04
CA ASP A 137 5.49 2.20 19.88
C ASP A 137 3.95 2.14 19.80
N GLY A 138 3.39 2.05 18.59
CA GLY A 138 1.95 1.94 18.39
C GLY A 138 1.36 0.59 18.81
N ALA A 139 2.18 -0.46 18.96
CA ALA A 139 1.74 -1.73 19.54
C ALA A 139 1.59 -1.63 21.07
N SER A 140 2.49 -0.91 21.73
CA SER A 140 2.53 -0.74 23.19
C SER A 140 1.38 0.08 23.79
N THR A 141 0.73 0.92 22.97
CA THR A 141 -0.37 1.80 23.42
C THR A 141 -1.74 1.14 23.42
N LYS A 142 -1.84 -0.14 22.99
CA LYS A 142 -3.10 -0.90 22.91
C LYS A 142 -3.19 -2.08 23.89
N THR A 143 -2.19 -2.27 24.75
CA THR A 143 -2.24 -3.17 25.93
C THR A 143 -2.73 -2.42 27.16
#